data_AF-A0A8T4F985-F1
#
_entry.id   AF-A0A8T4F985-F1
#
_cell.length_a   1.000
_cell.length_b   1.000
_cell.length_c   1.000
_cell.angle_alpha   90.00
_cell.angle_beta   90.00
_cell.angle_gamma   90.00
#
_symmetry.space_group_name_H-M   'P 1'
#
loop_
_entity.id
_entity.type
_entity.pdbx_description
1 polymer ?
#
loop_
_entity_poly.entity_id
_entity_poly.type
_entity_poly.pdbx_seq_one_letter_code
_entity_poly.pdbx_strand_id
1 'polypeptide(L)'
;MTGTTDRDAKTRARLVEHWEASERGDIDTEHAIYAADAILDYPQSGERFRSRSSIQAQRGGHPAERHFTVLRILGGGDLWVSECVITYDGVPTYSVSVMEFGDGLVTHETQYFADPFQAPSSRAALAEPIPGRAH
;
A
#
# COMPACT_ATOMS: atom_id res chain seq x y z
N MET A 1 -25.28 14.98 -3.58
CA MET A 1 -23.90 14.99 -3.05
C MET A 1 -23.62 13.89 -2.03
N THR A 2 -24.63 13.26 -1.41
CA THR A 2 -24.48 12.18 -0.41
C THR A 2 -23.97 10.85 -0.96
N GLY A 3 -24.25 10.52 -2.23
CA GLY A 3 -23.86 9.22 -2.81
C GLY A 3 -22.36 9.03 -3.09
N THR A 4 -21.61 10.11 -3.35
CA THR A 4 -20.15 10.04 -3.54
C THR A 4 -19.45 9.78 -2.21
N THR A 5 -19.88 10.43 -1.14
CA THR A 5 -19.28 10.27 0.20
C THR A 5 -19.51 8.87 0.78
N ASP A 6 -20.67 8.25 0.50
CA ASP A 6 -20.96 6.88 0.92
C ASP A 6 -20.12 5.84 0.15
N ARG A 7 -19.95 6.05 -1.16
CA ARG A 7 -19.02 5.24 -1.97
C ARG A 7 -17.60 5.35 -1.45
N ASP A 8 -17.13 6.56 -1.16
CA ASP A 8 -15.78 6.79 -0.67
C ASP A 8 -15.55 6.14 0.69
N ALA A 9 -16.54 6.21 1.60
CA ALA A 9 -16.48 5.51 2.88
C ALA A 9 -16.37 4.00 2.70
N LYS A 10 -17.12 3.42 1.76
CA LYS A 10 -17.06 1.99 1.44
C LYS A 10 -15.71 1.60 0.82
N THR A 11 -15.17 2.39 -0.11
CA THR A 11 -13.85 2.14 -0.69
C THR A 11 -12.76 2.22 0.38
N ARG A 12 -12.81 3.23 1.24
CA ARG A 12 -11.90 3.35 2.38
C ARG A 12 -11.96 2.13 3.29
N ALA A 13 -13.14 1.62 3.60
CA ALA A 13 -13.30 0.42 4.44
C ALA A 13 -12.67 -0.82 3.79
N ARG A 14 -12.79 -0.97 2.46
CA ARG A 14 -12.14 -2.08 1.73
C ARG A 14 -10.62 -1.97 1.72
N LEU A 15 -10.08 -0.76 1.61
CA LEU A 15 -8.64 -0.51 1.71
C LEU A 15 -8.11 -0.84 3.12
N VAL A 16 -8.87 -0.50 4.16
CA VAL A 16 -8.52 -0.89 5.54
C VAL A 16 -8.48 -2.42 5.66
N GLU A 17 -9.52 -3.13 5.21
CA GLU A 17 -9.56 -4.60 5.25
C GLU A 17 -8.40 -5.22 4.45
N HIS A 18 -8.08 -4.67 3.28
CA HIS A 18 -6.95 -5.12 2.46
C HIS A 18 -5.63 -5.10 3.24
N TRP A 19 -5.32 -4.00 3.95
CA TRP A 19 -4.09 -3.89 4.73
C TRP A 19 -4.11 -4.70 6.01
N GLU A 20 -5.27 -4.80 6.68
CA GLU A 20 -5.40 -5.66 7.86
C GLU A 20 -5.27 -7.16 7.49
N ALA A 21 -5.80 -7.57 6.35
CA ALA A 21 -5.60 -8.91 5.80
C ALA A 21 -4.14 -9.17 5.43
N SER A 22 -3.44 -8.16 4.89
CA SER A 22 -2.00 -8.23 4.62
C SER A 22 -1.21 -8.52 5.90
N GLU A 23 -1.51 -7.83 7.01
CA GLU A 23 -0.87 -8.06 8.32
C GLU A 23 -1.19 -9.45 8.88
N ARG A 24 -2.43 -9.94 8.72
CA ARG A 24 -2.83 -11.27 9.22
C ARG A 24 -2.34 -12.43 8.34
N GLY A 25 -1.75 -12.15 7.18
CA GLY A 25 -1.40 -13.17 6.18
C GLY A 25 -2.62 -13.83 5.52
N ASP A 26 -3.78 -13.17 5.55
CA ASP A 26 -5.01 -13.66 4.89
C ASP A 26 -4.98 -13.28 3.41
N ILE A 27 -4.34 -14.15 2.63
CA ILE A 27 -4.08 -13.92 1.21
C ILE A 27 -5.38 -13.75 0.40
N ASP A 28 -6.44 -14.49 0.72
CA ASP A 28 -7.68 -14.43 -0.05
C ASP A 28 -8.40 -13.09 0.20
N THR A 29 -8.46 -12.65 1.44
CA THR A 29 -9.06 -11.36 1.80
C THR A 29 -8.23 -10.19 1.29
N GLU A 30 -6.90 -10.26 1.41
CA GLU A 30 -5.97 -9.25 0.88
C GLU A 30 -6.24 -8.98 -0.61
N HIS A 31 -6.40 -10.05 -1.40
CA HIS A 31 -6.51 -9.92 -2.85
C HIS A 31 -7.96 -9.76 -3.36
N ALA A 32 -8.97 -9.82 -2.48
CA ALA A 32 -10.37 -9.64 -2.84
C ALA A 32 -10.70 -8.23 -3.34
N ILE A 33 -9.84 -7.25 -3.07
CA ILE A 33 -10.02 -5.86 -3.53
C ILE A 33 -9.76 -5.67 -5.03
N TYR A 34 -8.97 -6.55 -5.65
CA TYR A 34 -8.55 -6.43 -7.05
C TYR A 34 -9.56 -6.99 -8.04
N ALA A 35 -9.69 -6.32 -9.18
CA ALA A 35 -10.34 -6.84 -10.37
C ALA A 35 -9.57 -8.07 -10.91
N ALA A 36 -10.26 -8.96 -11.61
CA ALA A 36 -9.65 -10.19 -12.12
C ALA A 36 -8.46 -9.91 -13.06
N ASP A 37 -8.52 -8.83 -13.84
CA ASP A 37 -7.54 -8.35 -14.81
C ASP A 37 -6.66 -7.20 -14.29
N ALA A 38 -6.69 -6.95 -12.97
CA ALA A 38 -5.95 -5.85 -12.36
C ALA A 38 -4.45 -5.88 -12.68
N ILE A 39 -3.86 -4.69 -12.74
CA ILE A 39 -2.43 -4.48 -12.98
C ILE A 39 -1.76 -4.03 -11.68
N LEU A 40 -0.56 -4.54 -11.41
CA LEU A 40 0.34 -4.00 -10.39
C LEU A 40 1.67 -3.62 -11.04
N ASP A 41 2.08 -2.37 -10.86
CA ASP A 41 3.35 -1.86 -11.33
C ASP A 41 4.29 -1.52 -10.17
N TYR A 42 5.56 -1.91 -10.32
CA TYR A 42 6.68 -1.48 -9.49
C TYR A 42 7.63 -0.63 -10.35
N PRO A 43 7.46 0.69 -10.41
CA PRO A 43 8.27 1.54 -11.28
C PRO A 43 9.77 1.48 -10.98
N GLN A 44 10.14 1.20 -9.72
CA GLN A 44 11.54 1.13 -9.30
C GLN A 44 12.31 -0.05 -9.90
N SER A 45 11.67 -1.20 -10.09
CA SER A 45 12.26 -2.37 -10.74
C SER A 45 11.90 -2.48 -12.23
N GLY A 46 10.87 -1.75 -12.67
CA GLY A 46 10.31 -1.86 -14.02
C GLY A 46 9.39 -3.08 -14.20
N GLU A 47 8.99 -3.73 -13.12
CA GLU A 47 8.12 -4.91 -13.15
C GLU A 47 6.64 -4.53 -13.27
N ARG A 48 5.90 -5.39 -13.98
CA ARG A 48 4.44 -5.35 -14.12
C ARG A 48 3.85 -6.74 -13.94
N PHE A 49 2.88 -6.86 -13.04
CA PHE A 49 2.08 -8.06 -12.86
C PHE A 49 0.68 -7.84 -13.44
N ARG A 50 0.17 -8.84 -14.16
CA ARG A 50 -1.15 -8.77 -14.82
C ARG A 50 -2.05 -9.85 -14.26
N SER A 51 -3.25 -9.48 -13.85
CA SER A 51 -4.26 -10.28 -13.14
C SER A 51 -4.08 -10.35 -11.62
N ARG A 52 -5.21 -10.42 -10.91
CA ARG A 52 -5.27 -10.66 -9.47
C ARG A 52 -4.50 -11.91 -9.05
N SER A 53 -4.57 -12.99 -9.82
CA SER A 53 -3.84 -14.23 -9.48
C SER A 53 -2.34 -14.08 -9.58
N SER A 54 -1.83 -13.28 -10.54
CA SER A 54 -0.40 -12.99 -10.63
C SER A 54 0.07 -12.06 -9.51
N ILE A 55 -0.76 -11.08 -9.13
CA ILE A 55 -0.50 -10.20 -7.97
C ILE A 55 -0.44 -11.03 -6.68
N GLN A 56 -1.38 -11.97 -6.50
CA GLN A 56 -1.42 -12.89 -5.37
C GLN A 56 -0.21 -13.81 -5.33
N ALA A 57 0.18 -14.40 -6.47
CA ALA A 57 1.31 -15.31 -6.55
C ALA A 57 2.64 -14.63 -6.17
N GLN A 58 2.90 -13.41 -6.66
CA GLN A 58 4.15 -12.71 -6.33
C GLN A 58 4.22 -12.29 -4.85
N ARG A 59 3.10 -11.86 -4.25
CA ARG A 59 3.04 -11.57 -2.81
C ARG A 59 3.14 -12.82 -1.96
N GLY A 60 2.55 -13.94 -2.36
CA GLY A 60 2.62 -15.20 -1.62
C GLY A 60 3.98 -15.89 -1.70
N GLY A 61 4.76 -15.64 -2.76
CA GLY A 61 6.09 -16.23 -2.97
C GLY A 61 7.24 -15.52 -2.27
N HIS A 62 6.99 -14.44 -1.53
CA HIS A 62 8.04 -13.66 -0.89
C HIS A 62 8.58 -14.41 0.36
N PRO A 63 9.90 -14.67 0.46
CA PRO A 63 10.45 -15.53 1.51
C PRO A 63 10.55 -14.87 2.90
N ALA A 64 10.53 -13.52 2.95
CA ALA A 64 10.68 -12.78 4.19
C ALA A 64 9.40 -12.77 5.05
N GLU A 65 9.57 -12.68 6.37
CA GLU A 65 8.50 -12.36 7.29
C GLU A 65 8.10 -10.89 7.10
N ARG A 66 6.80 -10.62 6.93
CA ARG A 66 6.30 -9.28 6.61
C ARG A 66 5.27 -8.80 7.63
N HIS A 67 5.42 -7.55 8.05
CA HIS A 67 4.38 -6.83 8.80
C HIS A 67 4.02 -5.52 8.10
N PHE A 68 2.78 -5.09 8.27
CA PHE A 68 2.19 -3.95 7.61
C PHE A 68 1.61 -3.00 8.65
N THR A 69 2.13 -1.77 8.69
CA THR A 69 1.56 -0.69 9.50
C THR A 69 1.03 0.42 8.60
N VAL A 70 -0.28 0.60 8.58
CA VAL A 70 -0.91 1.71 7.84
C VAL A 70 -0.66 3.02 8.58
N LEU A 71 -0.04 3.98 7.88
CA LEU A 71 0.17 5.33 8.39
C LEU A 71 -1.02 6.22 8.05
N ARG A 72 -1.50 6.12 6.81
CA ARG A 72 -2.57 6.97 6.28
C ARG A 72 -3.23 6.33 5.07
N ILE A 73 -4.54 6.54 4.93
CA ILE A 73 -5.29 6.25 3.70
C ILE A 73 -6.05 7.52 3.32
N LEU A 74 -5.89 7.95 2.07
CA LEU A 74 -6.54 9.11 1.49
C LEU A 74 -7.09 8.79 0.10
N GLY A 75 -8.18 9.43 -0.28
CA GLY A 75 -8.71 9.29 -1.62
C GLY A 75 -10.14 9.76 -1.70
N GLY A 76 -10.69 9.62 -2.91
CA GLY A 76 -12.07 9.94 -3.22
C GLY A 76 -12.37 9.57 -4.68
N GLY A 77 -13.60 9.16 -4.93
CA GLY A 77 -13.96 8.55 -6.20
C GLY A 77 -13.08 7.32 -6.47
N ASP A 78 -12.41 7.34 -7.62
CA ASP A 78 -11.73 6.20 -8.19
C ASP A 78 -10.21 6.20 -7.97
N LEU A 79 -9.67 7.13 -7.18
CA LEU A 79 -8.23 7.19 -6.87
C LEU A 79 -7.99 7.26 -5.36
N TRP A 80 -7.19 6.32 -4.87
CA TRP A 80 -6.83 6.19 -3.46
C TRP A 80 -5.33 5.97 -3.28
N VAL A 81 -4.80 6.47 -2.17
CA VAL A 81 -3.40 6.36 -1.78
C VAL A 81 -3.33 5.83 -0.36
N SER A 82 -2.54 4.78 -0.18
CA SER A 82 -2.18 4.24 1.13
C SER A 82 -0.70 4.47 1.40
N GLU A 83 -0.38 5.08 2.52
CA GLU A 83 0.97 5.17 3.08
C GLU A 83 1.10 4.09 4.15
N CYS A 84 2.08 3.21 3.99
CA CYS A 84 2.33 2.09 4.89
C CYS A 84 3.82 1.99 5.25
N VAL A 85 4.13 1.39 6.39
CA VAL A 85 5.46 0.82 6.65
C VAL A 85 5.33 -0.68 6.50
N ILE A 86 6.12 -1.26 5.59
CA ILE A 86 6.21 -2.71 5.41
C ILE A 86 7.55 -3.14 5.98
N THR A 87 7.57 -4.09 6.91
CA THR A 87 8.82 -4.70 7.36
C THR A 87 9.10 -5.97 6.55
N TYR A 88 10.38 -6.23 6.27
CA TYR A 88 10.86 -7.48 5.71
C TYR A 88 11.94 -8.00 6.65
N ASP A 89 11.70 -9.13 7.31
CA ASP A 89 12.58 -9.68 8.36
C ASP A 89 12.94 -8.61 9.43
N GLY A 90 11.95 -7.79 9.79
CA GLY A 90 12.08 -6.69 10.76
C GLY A 90 12.66 -5.38 10.20
N VAL A 91 13.13 -5.34 8.95
CA VAL A 91 13.68 -4.13 8.33
C VAL A 91 12.56 -3.28 7.71
N PRO A 92 12.32 -2.03 8.18
CA PRO A 92 11.20 -1.21 7.71
C PRO A 92 11.48 -0.57 6.36
N THR A 93 10.47 -0.59 5.49
CA THR A 93 10.43 0.06 4.18
C THR A 93 9.20 0.96 4.11
N TYR A 94 9.39 2.25 3.83
CA TYR A 94 8.26 3.16 3.65
C TYR A 94 7.63 2.89 2.29
N SER A 95 6.33 2.63 2.27
CA SER A 95 5.64 2.24 1.04
C SER A 95 4.48 3.16 0.75
N VAL A 96 4.32 3.47 -0.54
CA VAL A 96 3.16 4.19 -1.07
C VAL A 96 2.50 3.30 -2.10
N SER A 97 1.22 2.99 -1.89
CA SER A 97 0.39 2.30 -2.85
C SER A 97 -0.65 3.26 -3.42
N VAL A 98 -0.60 3.50 -4.72
CA VAL A 98 -1.57 4.30 -5.47
C VAL A 98 -2.51 3.34 -6.18
N MET A 99 -3.78 3.32 -5.79
CA MET A 99 -4.78 2.37 -6.25
C MET A 99 -5.90 3.09 -7.00
N GLU A 100 -6.05 2.75 -8.27
CA GLU A 100 -7.13 3.17 -9.15
C GLU A 100 -8.26 2.13 -9.15
N PHE A 101 -9.50 2.59 -9.05
CA PHE A 101 -10.69 1.76 -8.92
C PHE A 101 -11.58 1.84 -10.18
N GLY A 102 -12.19 0.71 -10.52
CA GLY A 102 -13.26 0.59 -11.52
C GLY A 102 -14.29 -0.42 -11.03
N ASP A 103 -15.58 -0.06 -11.13
CA ASP A 103 -16.70 -0.87 -10.61
C ASP A 103 -16.51 -1.32 -9.14
N GLY A 104 -15.85 -0.46 -8.36
CA GLY A 104 -15.55 -0.66 -6.95
C GLY A 104 -14.35 -1.56 -6.67
N LEU A 105 -13.67 -2.13 -7.66
CA LEU A 105 -12.48 -2.97 -7.52
C LEU A 105 -11.21 -2.24 -7.98
N VAL A 106 -10.05 -2.59 -7.44
CA VAL A 106 -8.76 -2.05 -7.91
C VAL A 106 -8.46 -2.61 -9.30
N THR A 107 -8.33 -1.73 -10.29
CA THR A 107 -7.97 -2.07 -11.67
C THR A 107 -6.48 -1.84 -11.94
N HIS A 108 -5.86 -0.89 -11.24
CA HIS A 108 -4.43 -0.63 -11.33
C HIS A 108 -3.89 -0.18 -9.98
N GLU A 109 -2.87 -0.86 -9.49
CA GLU A 109 -2.04 -0.41 -8.39
C GLU A 109 -0.63 -0.04 -8.90
N THR A 110 -0.12 1.10 -8.48
CA THR A 110 1.30 1.45 -8.60
C THR A 110 1.89 1.55 -7.20
N GLN A 111 2.89 0.73 -6.90
CA GLN A 111 3.50 0.67 -5.58
C GLN A 111 4.96 1.12 -5.61
N TYR A 112 5.31 1.97 -4.65
CA TYR A 112 6.66 2.46 -4.41
C TYR A 112 7.15 2.03 -3.03
N PHE A 113 8.43 1.72 -2.93
CA PHE A 113 9.15 1.25 -1.77
C PHE A 113 10.36 2.17 -1.53
N ALA A 114 10.22 3.13 -0.63
CA ALA A 114 11.24 4.10 -0.29
C ALA A 114 12.12 3.59 0.86
N ASP A 115 13.38 3.33 0.54
CA ASP A 115 14.41 3.06 1.54
C ASP A 115 14.59 4.28 2.46
N PRO A 116 14.80 4.06 3.77
CA PRO A 116 15.17 5.15 4.66
C PRO A 116 16.51 5.76 4.23
N PHE A 117 16.63 7.08 4.39
CA PHE A 117 17.89 7.79 4.18
C PHE A 117 18.42 8.35 5.51
N GLN A 118 19.74 8.42 5.65
CA GLN A 118 20.35 9.06 6.81
C GLN A 118 20.15 10.58 6.74
N ALA A 119 19.67 11.19 7.82
CA ALA A 119 19.55 12.63 7.92
C ALA A 119 20.94 13.31 7.78
N PRO A 120 21.15 14.18 6.77
CA PRO A 120 22.41 14.91 6.61
C PRO A 120 22.64 15.91 7.74
N SER A 121 23.87 15.95 8.27
CA SER A 121 24.25 16.87 9.35
C SER A 121 24.09 18.36 8.98
N SER A 122 24.22 18.70 7.69
CA SER A 122 24.08 20.07 7.17
C SER A 122 22.73 20.72 7.45
N ARG A 123 21.68 19.93 7.67
CA ARG A 123 20.33 20.41 7.98
C ARG A 123 19.84 20.01 9.38
N ALA A 124 20.73 19.52 10.25
CA ALA A 124 20.36 19.07 11.59
C ALA A 124 19.79 20.21 12.47
N ALA A 125 20.34 21.42 12.36
CA ALA A 125 19.85 22.58 13.12
C ALA A 125 18.50 23.14 12.63
N LEU A 126 18.02 22.70 11.45
CA LEU A 126 16.77 23.15 10.84
C LEU A 126 15.60 22.18 11.06
N ALA A 127 15.91 20.94 11.42
CA ALA A 127 14.93 19.88 11.53
C ALA A 127 14.62 19.59 13.00
N GLU A 128 13.36 19.29 13.27
CA GLU A 128 12.94 18.66 14.52
C GLU A 128 12.61 17.19 14.27
N PRO A 129 12.74 16.31 15.28
CA PRO A 129 12.32 14.92 15.18
C PRO A 129 10.81 14.82 14.93
N ILE A 130 10.40 13.86 14.08
CA ILE A 130 8.99 13.56 13.89
C ILE A 130 8.49 12.78 15.13
N PRO A 131 7.42 13.23 15.82
CA PRO A 131 6.87 12.51 16.97
C PRO A 131 6.48 11.07 16.62
N GLY A 132 6.81 10.12 17.49
CA GLY A 132 6.46 8.70 17.31
C GLY A 132 7.28 7.95 16.26
N ARG A 133 8.31 8.58 15.68
CA ARG A 133 9.27 7.92 14.77
C ARG A 133 10.68 8.08 15.34
N ALA A 134 11.12 7.09 16.11
CA ALA A 134 12.54 6.96 16.47
C ALA A 134 13.23 6.09 15.41
N HIS A 135 14.37 6.56 14.92
CA HIS A 135 15.31 5.79 14.10
C HIS A 135 16.28 5.02 14.98
#